data_AF-A0A5C7M0W6-F1
#
_entry.id   AF-A0A5C7M0W6-F1
#
_cell.length_a   1.000
_cell.length_b   1.000
_cell.length_c   1.000
_cell.angle_alpha   90.00
_cell.angle_beta   90.00
_cell.angle_gamma   90.00
#
_symmetry.space_group_name_H-M   'P 1'
#
loop_
_entity.id
_entity.type
_entity.pdbx_description
1 polymer ?
#
loop_
_entity_poly.entity_id
_entity_poly.type
_entity_poly.pdbx_seq_one_letter_code
_entity_poly.pdbx_strand_id
1 'polypeptide(L)' 'MQALTTPDQMRRFHMAQVRAAIKLYAKTKLVPTRGVTITKLLEMAGTYTGDKYFCSQQGYEAAIKDLDNLLA' A
#
# COMPACT_ATOMS: atom_id res chain seq x y z
N MET A 1 19.25 7.04 13.35
CA MET A 1 18.31 6.91 12.21
C MET A 1 19.04 6.14 11.12
N GLN A 2 18.55 4.98 10.69
CA GLN A 2 19.11 4.31 9.51
C GLN A 2 18.73 5.13 8.28
N ALA A 3 19.72 5.56 7.51
CA ALA A 3 19.47 6.21 6.23
C ALA A 3 18.91 5.16 5.24
N LEU A 4 17.89 5.52 4.47
CA LEU A 4 17.37 4.73 3.36
C LEU A 4 18.32 4.91 2.17
N THR A 5 19.46 4.23 2.21
CA THR A 5 20.56 4.42 1.26
C THR A 5 20.49 3.51 0.04
N THR A 6 19.80 2.38 0.14
CA THR A 6 19.69 1.43 -0.99
C THR A 6 18.33 1.52 -1.68
N PRO A 7 18.27 1.24 -3.00
CA PRO A 7 17.00 1.20 -3.74
C PRO A 7 15.98 0.21 -3.14
N ASP A 8 16.45 -0.92 -2.59
CA ASP A 8 15.56 -1.91 -1.96
C ASP A 8 14.94 -1.39 -0.66
N GLN A 9 15.72 -0.68 0.16
CA GLN A 9 15.22 -0.03 1.37
C GLN A 9 14.17 1.03 1.04
N MET A 10 14.41 1.84 0.00
CA MET A 10 13.46 2.83 -0.49
C MET A 10 12.16 2.16 -0.99
N ARG A 11 12.28 1.03 -1.71
CA ARG A 11 11.13 0.26 -2.19
C ARG A 11 10.28 -0.28 -1.03
N ARG A 12 10.92 -0.90 -0.03
CA ARG A 12 10.23 -1.40 1.18
C ARG A 12 9.55 -0.26 1.95
N PHE A 13 10.20 0.89 2.05
CA PHE A 13 9.60 2.07 2.68
C PHE A 13 8.35 2.53 1.94
N HIS A 14 8.38 2.61 0.61
CA HIS A 14 7.20 2.94 -0.19
C HIS A 14 6.07 1.90 -0.04
N MET A 15 6.40 0.60 -0.05
CA MET A 15 5.42 -0.46 0.21
C MET A 15 4.73 -0.28 1.57
N ALA A 16 5.51 0.01 2.62
CA ALA A 16 4.97 0.25 3.96
C ALA A 16 4.05 1.47 4.01
N GLN A 17 4.37 2.54 3.27
CA GLN A 17 3.50 3.72 3.15
C GLN A 17 2.19 3.40 2.42
N VAL A 18 2.25 2.68 1.30
CA VAL A 18 1.05 2.26 0.55
C VAL A 18 0.15 1.42 1.44
N ARG A 19 0.72 0.46 2.17
CA ARG A 19 -0.01 -0.36 3.16
C ARG A 19 -0.71 0.51 4.20
N ALA A 20 -0.01 1.48 4.78
CA ALA A 20 -0.57 2.37 5.80
C ALA A 20 -1.71 3.24 5.25
N ALA A 21 -1.57 3.76 4.02
CA ALA A 21 -2.59 4.55 3.35
C ALA A 21 -3.87 3.73 3.06
N ILE A 22 -3.72 2.49 2.59
CA ILE A 22 -4.86 1.58 2.36
C ILE A 22 -5.54 1.25 3.70
N LYS A 23 -4.79 0.95 4.77
CA LYS A 23 -5.34 0.71 6.11
C LYS A 23 -6.13 1.91 6.63
N LEU A 24 -5.60 3.13 6.45
CA LEU A 24 -6.27 4.37 6.86
C LEU A 24 -7.59 4.55 6.08
N TYR A 25 -7.54 4.43 4.76
CA TYR A 25 -8.72 4.58 3.92
C TYR A 25 -9.78 3.51 4.23
N ALA A 26 -9.39 2.25 4.40
CA ALA A 26 -10.32 1.17 4.73
C ALA A 26 -11.13 1.48 5.99
N LYS A 27 -10.48 2.02 7.03
CA LYS A 27 -11.11 2.34 8.32
C LYS A 27 -11.89 3.66 8.34
N THR A 28 -11.42 4.68 7.62
CA THR A 28 -11.90 6.06 7.80
C THR A 28 -12.48 6.70 6.54
N LYS A 29 -12.27 6.07 5.38
CA LYS A 29 -12.49 6.64 4.04
C LYS A 29 -11.71 7.94 3.77
N LEU A 30 -10.73 8.27 4.63
CA LEU A 30 -9.85 9.42 4.47
C LEU A 30 -8.69 9.06 3.55
N VAL A 31 -8.46 9.93 2.57
CA VAL A 31 -7.32 9.85 1.66
C VAL A 31 -6.21 10.76 2.18
N PRO A 32 -5.02 10.24 2.52
CA PRO A 32 -3.97 11.03 3.17
C PRO A 32 -3.25 12.01 2.22
N THR A 33 -3.38 11.84 0.90
CA THR A 33 -2.67 12.66 -0.09
C THR A 33 -3.60 13.10 -1.21
N ARG A 34 -3.67 14.41 -1.42
CA ARG A 34 -4.50 15.00 -2.49
C ARG A 34 -4.09 14.45 -3.85
N GLY A 35 -5.05 13.96 -4.63
CA GLY A 35 -4.79 13.35 -5.94
C GLY A 35 -4.40 11.86 -5.92
N VAL A 36 -4.29 11.23 -4.75
CA VAL A 36 -4.04 9.78 -4.63
C VAL A 36 -5.32 9.08 -4.21
N THR A 37 -6.10 8.57 -5.17
CA THR A 37 -7.33 7.83 -4.85
C THR A 37 -7.00 6.43 -4.30
N ILE A 38 -7.98 5.80 -3.64
CA ILE A 38 -7.85 4.40 -3.20
C ILE A 38 -7.54 3.46 -4.38
N THR A 39 -8.11 3.71 -5.56
CA THR A 39 -7.82 2.93 -6.76
C THR A 39 -6.34 3.00 -7.11
N LYS A 40 -5.74 4.20 -7.04
CA LYS A 40 -4.31 4.38 -7.30
C LYS A 40 -3.44 3.70 -6.23
N LEU A 41 -3.86 3.71 -4.97
CA LEU A 41 -3.19 2.95 -3.90
C LEU A 41 -3.20 1.44 -4.20
N LEU A 42 -4.32 0.91 -4.66
CA LEU A 42 -4.46 -0.51 -5.03
C LEU A 42 -3.65 -0.87 -6.28
N GLU A 43 -3.60 0.00 -7.27
CA GLU A 43 -2.71 -0.17 -8.43
C GLU A 43 -1.24 -0.20 -7.99
N MET A 44 -0.83 0.70 -7.10
CA MET A 44 0.52 0.70 -6.55
C MET A 44 0.82 -0.59 -5.77
N ALA A 45 -0.12 -1.07 -4.94
CA ALA A 45 0.02 -2.37 -4.27
C ALA A 45 0.21 -3.50 -5.30
N GLY A 46 -0.60 -3.52 -6.37
CA GLY A 46 -0.49 -4.50 -7.45
C GLY A 46 0.85 -4.50 -8.17
N THR A 47 1.54 -3.35 -8.29
CA THR A 47 2.90 -3.31 -8.86
C THR A 47 3.95 -4.02 -7.99
N TYR A 48 3.68 -4.16 -6.69
CA TYR A 48 4.58 -4.87 -5.77
C TYR A 48 4.23 -6.35 -5.65
N THR A 49 2.95 -6.70 -5.56
CA THR A 49 2.52 -8.10 -5.34
C THR A 49 2.32 -8.88 -6.64
N GLY A 50 2.05 -8.20 -7.75
CA GLY A 50 1.65 -8.81 -9.02
C GLY A 50 0.13 -9.02 -9.17
N ASP A 51 -0.66 -8.70 -8.14
CA ASP A 51 -2.11 -8.94 -8.13
C ASP A 51 -2.92 -7.71 -8.52
N LYS A 52 -4.19 -7.95 -8.86
CA LYS A 52 -5.18 -6.90 -9.07
C LYS A 52 -6.21 -6.94 -7.95
N TYR A 53 -6.44 -5.77 -7.35
CA TYR A 53 -7.37 -5.63 -6.23
C TYR A 53 -8.60 -4.84 -6.65
N PHE A 54 -9.76 -5.29 -6.20
CA PHE A 54 -11.02 -4.57 -6.39
C PHE A 54 -11.16 -3.43 -5.36
N CYS A 55 -11.86 -2.37 -5.76
CA CYS A 55 -12.22 -1.28 -4.86
C CYS A 55 -13.39 -1.67 -3.95
N SER A 56 -13.14 -2.61 -3.04
CA SER A 56 -14.09 -3.11 -2.06
C SER A 56 -13.39 -3.37 -0.73
N GLN A 57 -14.14 -3.49 0.37
CA GLN A 57 -13.57 -3.76 1.68
C GLN A 57 -12.69 -5.02 1.68
N GLN A 58 -13.16 -6.10 1.03
CA GLN A 58 -12.41 -7.34 0.86
C GLN A 58 -11.14 -7.15 0.03
N GLY A 59 -11.20 -6.33 -1.04
CA GLY A 59 -10.04 -6.00 -1.86
C GLY A 59 -8.98 -5.21 -1.10
N TYR A 60 -9.39 -4.30 -0.19
CA TYR A 60 -8.46 -3.57 0.67
C TYR A 60 -7.75 -4.51 1.65
N GLU A 61 -8.50 -5.42 2.26
CA GLU A 61 -7.96 -6.40 3.21
C GLU A 61 -6.99 -7.39 2.54
N ALA A 62 -7.31 -7.84 1.32
CA ALA A 62 -6.41 -8.65 0.52
C ALA A 62 -5.09 -7.91 0.23
N ALA A 63 -5.16 -6.69 -0.31
CA ALA A 63 -3.98 -5.87 -0.61
C ALA A 63 -3.11 -5.63 0.63
N ILE A 64 -3.74 -5.40 1.79
CA ILE A 64 -3.04 -5.23 3.06
C ILE A 64 -2.28 -6.50 3.44
N LYS A 65 -2.94 -7.66 3.35
CA LYS A 65 -2.36 -8.94 3.73
C LYS A 65 -1.16 -9.29 2.86
N ASP A 66 -1.28 -9.10 1.55
CA ASP A 66 -0.21 -9.41 0.61
C ASP A 66 0.99 -8.47 0.78
N LEU A 67 0.74 -7.18 1.02
CA LEU A 67 1.81 -6.24 1.38
C LEU A 67 2.45 -6.56 2.73
N ASP A 68 1.70 -7.02 3.74
CA ASP A 68 2.24 -7.46 5.02
C ASP A 68 3.14 -8.70 4.84
N ASN A 69 2.77 -9.65 3.97
CA ASN A 69 3.60 -10.82 3.65
C ASN A 69 4.93 -10.46 2.99
N LEU A 70 4.98 -9.40 2.16
CA LEU A 70 6.20 -8.93 1.49
C LEU A 70 7.10 -8.07 2.38
N LEU A 71 6.55 -7.54 3.48
CA LEU A 71 7.26 -6.69 4.44
C LEU A 71 7.77 -7.45 5.67
N ALA A 72 7.26 -8.66 5.91
CA ALA A 72 7.72 -9.59 6.94
C ALA A 72 9.13 -10.12 6.63
#